data_AF-A0A378WVY2-F1
#
_entry.id   AF-A0A378WVY2-F1
#
_cell.length_a   1.000
_cell.length_b   1.000
_cell.length_c   1.000
_cell.angle_alpha   90.00
_cell.angle_beta   90.00
_cell.angle_gamma   90.00
#
_symmetry.space_group_name_H-M   'P 1'
#
loop_
_entity.id
_entity.type
_entity.pdbx_description
1 polymer ?
#
loop_
_entity_poly.entity_id
_entity_poly.type
_entity_poly.pdbx_seq_one_letter_code
_entity_poly.pdbx_strand_id
1 'polypeptide(L)' 'MHFVRLDRLAADDVPHWVDRPDGSRLLQLRIGDSMTIHAPTGAMLLQFREVVLVGRETRVADLLQPDWTHT' A
#
# COMPACT_ATOMS: atom_id res chain seq x y z
N MET A 1 18.79 2.02 1.66
CA MET A 1 18.20 0.68 1.45
C MET A 1 17.47 0.30 2.73
N HIS A 2 16.20 -0.12 2.65
CA HIS A 2 15.42 -0.56 3.81
C HIS A 2 15.05 -2.03 3.64
N PHE A 3 15.30 -2.83 4.67
CA PHE A 3 14.89 -4.23 4.71
C PHE A 3 13.57 -4.35 5.45
N VAL A 4 12.61 -5.02 4.83
CA VAL A 4 11.28 -5.27 5.40
C VAL A 4 11.08 -6.77 5.37
N ARG A 5 10.74 -7.35 6.53
CA ARG A 5 10.45 -8.78 6.60
C ARG A 5 9.13 -9.08 5.87
N LEU A 6 9.05 -10.24 5.21
CA LEU A 6 7.84 -10.62 4.48
C LEU A 6 6.64 -10.86 5.41
N ASP A 7 6.87 -11.37 6.62
CA ASP A 7 5.81 -11.50 7.63
C ASP A 7 5.29 -10.14 8.10
N ARG A 8 6.17 -9.12 8.20
CA ARG A 8 5.73 -7.75 8.45
C ARG A 8 4.87 -7.25 7.30
N LEU A 9 5.30 -7.42 6.05
CA LEU A 9 4.52 -7.01 4.88
C LEU A 9 3.17 -7.74 4.79
N ALA A 10 3.11 -9.00 5.23
CA ALA A 10 1.91 -9.81 5.26
C ALA A 10 0.95 -9.46 6.41
N ALA A 11 1.37 -8.68 7.41
CA ALA A 11 0.52 -8.36 8.56
C ALA A 11 -0.71 -7.52 8.14
N ASP A 12 -1.85 -7.79 8.79
CA ASP A 12 -3.14 -7.16 8.45
C ASP A 12 -3.22 -5.67 8.78
N ASP A 13 -2.36 -5.19 9.68
CA ASP A 13 -2.25 -3.79 10.05
C ASP A 13 -1.40 -2.97 9.06
N VAL A 14 -0.83 -3.58 8.01
CA VAL A 14 -0.01 -2.85 7.04
C VAL A 14 -0.86 -1.98 6.09
N PRO A 15 -1.93 -2.49 5.45
CA PRO A 15 -2.73 -1.69 4.53
C PRO A 15 -3.71 -0.79 5.27
N HIS A 16 -3.58 0.52 5.06
CA HIS A 16 -4.52 1.51 5.55
C HIS A 16 -5.18 2.27 4.40
N TRP A 17 -6.49 2.46 4.51
CA TRP A 17 -7.27 3.27 3.58
C TRP A 17 -7.64 4.59 4.26
N VAL A 18 -7.36 5.70 3.58
CA VAL A 18 -7.72 7.04 4.04
C VAL A 18 -8.75 7.62 3.08
N ASP A 19 -9.93 7.94 3.58
CA ASP A 19 -10.97 8.60 2.79
C ASP A 19 -10.55 10.03 2.46
N ARG A 20 -10.77 10.44 1.21
CA ARG A 20 -10.50 11.80 0.72
C ARG A 20 -11.81 12.59 0.54
N PRO A 21 -11.76 13.93 0.59
CA PRO A 21 -12.95 14.78 0.40
C PRO A 21 -13.66 14.59 -0.96
N ASP A 22 -12.95 14.09 -1.97
CA ASP A 22 -13.47 13.79 -3.31
C ASP A 22 -14.19 12.44 -3.41
N GLY A 23 -14.34 11.71 -2.28
CA GLY A 23 -14.96 10.38 -2.22
C GLY A 23 -14.05 9.23 -2.66
N SER A 24 -12.83 9.50 -3.09
CA SER A 24 -11.82 8.47 -3.36
C SER A 24 -11.15 7.99 -2.06
N ARG A 25 -10.44 6.87 -2.13
CA ARG A 25 -9.63 6.35 -1.01
C ARG A 25 -8.17 6.28 -1.40
N LEU A 26 -7.31 6.72 -0.48
CA LEU A 26 -5.87 6.66 -0.63
C LEU A 26 -5.30 5.44 0.11
N LEU A 27 -4.51 4.62 -0.59
CA LEU A 27 -3.75 3.53 0.02
C LEU A 27 -2.50 4.09 0.74
N GLN A 28 -2.28 3.59 1.95
CA GLN A 28 -1.05 3.75 2.73
C GLN A 28 -0.57 2.38 3.20
N LEU A 29 0.64 1.96 2.83
CA LEU A 29 1.29 0.80 3.45
C LEU A 29 2.21 1.25 4.58
N ARG A 30 1.90 0.86 5.82
CA ARG A 30 2.66 1.22 7.02
C ARG A 30 3.53 0.06 7.48
N ILE A 31 4.75 0.01 6.96
CA ILE A 31 5.63 -1.17 7.11
C ILE A 31 6.70 -1.01 8.20
N GLY A 32 6.75 0.14 8.87
CA GLY A 32 7.58 0.41 10.05
C GLY A 32 7.13 1.70 10.75
N ASP A 33 7.72 2.01 11.91
CA ASP A 33 7.25 3.07 12.83
C ASP A 33 6.99 4.44 12.18
N SER A 34 7.82 4.82 11.21
CA SER A 34 7.67 6.08 10.45
C SER A 34 7.76 5.86 8.94
N MET A 35 7.41 4.66 8.46
CA MET A 35 7.56 4.29 7.05
C MET A 35 6.20 4.02 6.39
N THR A 36 5.70 5.05 5.70
CA THR A 36 4.48 4.98 4.90
C THR A 36 4.83 5.01 3.41
N ILE A 37 4.34 4.03 2.66
CA ILE A 37 4.48 3.98 1.20
C ILE A 37 3.11 4.21 0.56
N HIS A 38 3.06 5.16 -0.39
CA HIS A 38 1.89 5.44 -1.21
C HIS A 38 2.00 4.80 -2.60
N ALA A 39 0.90 4.76 -3.34
CA ALA A 39 0.93 4.40 -4.76
C ALA A 39 1.88 5.33 -5.56
N PRO A 40 2.49 4.86 -6.67
CA PRO A 40 2.31 3.55 -7.28
C PRO A 40 3.07 2.42 -6.58
N THR A 41 4.16 2.71 -5.86
CA THR A 41 4.97 1.67 -5.19
C THR A 41 4.16 0.88 -4.16
N GLY A 42 3.35 1.55 -3.35
CA GLY A 42 2.48 0.92 -2.36
C GLY A 42 1.41 0.03 -3.02
N ALA A 43 0.95 0.38 -4.22
CA ALA A 43 0.00 -0.44 -4.97
C ALA A 43 0.64 -1.77 -5.43
N MET A 44 1.87 -1.72 -5.94
CA MET A 44 2.61 -2.93 -6.34
C MET A 44 2.93 -3.84 -5.13
N LEU A 45 3.32 -3.25 -4.01
CA LEU A 45 3.59 -4.00 -2.78
C LEU A 45 2.31 -4.63 -2.20
N LEU A 46 1.17 -3.93 -2.27
CA LEU A 46 -0.13 -4.49 -1.90
C LEU A 46 -0.47 -5.67 -2.81
N GLN A 47 -0.29 -5.53 -4.13
CA GLN A 47 -0.57 -6.62 -5.06
C GLN A 47 0.33 -7.84 -4.79
N PHE A 48 1.62 -7.62 -4.54
CA PHE A 48 2.52 -8.71 -4.14
C PHE A 48 2.06 -9.38 -2.84
N ARG A 49 1.69 -8.59 -1.81
CA ARG A 49 1.14 -9.11 -0.54
C ARG A 49 -0.06 -10.00 -0.81
N GLU A 50 -1.08 -9.48 -1.48
CA GLU A 50 -2.34 -10.21 -1.67
C GLU A 50 -2.13 -11.46 -2.52
N VAL A 51 -1.46 -11.34 -3.67
CA VAL A 51 -1.33 -12.45 -4.62
C VAL A 51 -0.33 -13.51 -4.13
N VAL A 52 0.84 -13.09 -3.65
CA VAL A 52 1.96 -14.00 -3.39
C VAL A 52 1.98 -14.48 -1.93
N LEU A 53 1.69 -13.59 -0.97
CA LEU A 53 1.80 -13.93 0.45
C LEU A 53 0.49 -14.44 1.04
N VAL A 54 -0.65 -13.90 0.58
CA VAL A 54 -1.99 -14.23 1.11
C VAL A 54 -2.75 -15.19 0.19
N GLY A 55 -2.43 -15.24 -1.11
CA GLY A 55 -3.12 -16.08 -2.10
C GLY A 55 -4.48 -15.53 -2.56
N ARG A 56 -4.69 -14.22 -2.48
CA ARG A 56 -5.89 -13.50 -2.93
C ARG A 56 -5.64 -12.79 -4.25
N GLU A 57 -6.55 -12.96 -5.20
CA GLU A 57 -6.55 -12.15 -6.41
C GLU A 57 -6.88 -10.70 -6.06
N THR A 58 -6.01 -9.76 -6.42
CA THR A 58 -6.21 -8.33 -6.15
C THR A 58 -5.72 -7.47 -7.30
N ARG A 59 -6.63 -6.64 -7.82
CA ARG A 59 -6.36 -5.63 -8.85
C ARG A 59 -6.01 -4.31 -8.19
N VAL A 60 -4.89 -3.71 -8.62
CA VAL A 60 -4.39 -2.43 -8.06
C VAL A 60 -4.26 -1.31 -9.10
N ALA A 61 -4.72 -1.55 -10.33
CA ALA A 61 -4.59 -0.63 -11.45
C ALA A 61 -5.26 0.73 -11.20
N ASP A 62 -6.29 0.77 -10.36
CA ASP A 62 -7.08 1.97 -10.08
C ASP A 62 -6.57 2.73 -8.82
N LEU A 63 -5.46 2.29 -8.20
CA LEU A 63 -4.92 2.92 -6.99
C LEU A 63 -4.09 4.16 -7.34
N LEU A 64 -4.62 5.31 -6.93
CA LEU A 64 -4.04 6.63 -7.24
C LEU A 64 -2.96 7.03 -6.23
N GLN A 65 -1.94 7.68 -6.75
CA GLN A 65 -0.89 8.35 -5.99
C GLN A 65 -1.44 9.65 -5.35
N PRO A 66 -0.93 10.12 -4.21
CA PRO A 66 -1.37 11.39 -3.64
C PRO A 66 -0.94 12.57 -4.52
N ASP A 67 -1.83 13.53 -4.74
CA ASP A 67 -1.56 14.68 -5.62
C ASP A 67 -0.34 15.50 -5.18
N TRP A 68 0.00 15.51 -3.89
CA TRP A 68 1.16 16.23 -3.33
C TRP A 68 2.52 15.63 -3.71
N THR A 69 2.55 14.45 -4.35
CA THR A 69 3.78 13.80 -4.80
C THR A 69 4.09 14.04 -6.29
N HIS A 70 3.29 14.85 -6.98
CA HIS A 70 3.44 15.16 -8.42
C HIS A 70 4.41 16.35 -8.70
N THR A 71 5.32 16.68 -7.78
CA THR A 71 6.21 17.85 -7.93
C THR A 71 7.47 17.51 -8.71
#